data_AF-A0A2T6C8B5-F1
#
_entry.id   AF-A0A2T6C8B5-F1
#
_cell.length_a   1.000
_cell.length_b   1.000
_cell.length_c   1.000
_cell.angle_alpha   90.00
_cell.angle_beta   90.00
_cell.angle_gamma   90.00
#
_symmetry.space_group_name_H-M   'P 1'
#
loop_
_entity.id
_entity.type
_entity.pdbx_description
1 polymer ?
#
loop_
_entity_poly.entity_id
_entity_poly.type
_entity_poly.pdbx_seq_one_letter_code
_entity_poly.pdbx_strand_id
1 'polypeptide(L)'
;MKIKATMDRIPGGMMVVPLLLAAIINTFAPGSLRIGNFTQDLFVDGAGTLIALFLLCAGAQIDLRSFGVSLAKGGTLLFIKWLVGAAVGLLAYTFAGSDGLWLGLVPMAVIAAMTNSNGGLYMAIVGQYGNKEDKAAYSLLALNDGPFLTMVALSIFGAMGFVEGFFSLTAFVSVLLPILVGMVLGNLDSDMREFLGKGSDMLIPFFAFALGMGIDFGKIVEGGLAGILLGGADGIRHGNGGLSHLQGFRMEPDCGGG
;
A
#
# COMPACT_ATOMS: atom_id res chain seq x y z
N MET A 1 -1.16 -26.55 -17.59
CA MET A 1 -0.84 -26.03 -16.24
C MET A 1 -1.93 -25.07 -15.80
N LYS A 2 -2.37 -25.09 -14.53
CA LYS A 2 -3.39 -24.17 -13.99
C LYS A 2 -2.74 -23.05 -13.16
N ILE A 3 -2.05 -22.12 -13.81
CA ILE A 3 -1.21 -21.09 -13.15
C ILE A 3 -2.02 -20.24 -12.17
N LYS A 4 -3.16 -19.69 -12.61
CA LYS A 4 -4.05 -18.90 -11.75
C LYS A 4 -4.52 -19.68 -10.52
N ALA A 5 -4.93 -20.93 -10.69
CA ALA A 5 -5.41 -21.76 -9.59
C ALA A 5 -4.29 -22.09 -8.57
N THR A 6 -3.04 -22.15 -9.00
CA THR A 6 -1.88 -22.30 -8.10
C THR A 6 -1.63 -21.01 -7.32
N MET A 7 -1.74 -19.85 -7.96
CA MET A 7 -1.58 -18.55 -7.30
C MET A 7 -2.71 -18.26 -6.31
N ASP A 8 -3.95 -18.62 -6.64
CA ASP A 8 -5.13 -18.46 -5.77
C ASP A 8 -5.04 -19.30 -4.48
N ARG A 9 -4.18 -20.33 -4.42
CA ARG A 9 -3.93 -21.11 -3.20
C ARG A 9 -3.02 -20.41 -2.19
N ILE A 10 -2.29 -19.40 -2.63
CA ILE A 10 -1.40 -18.61 -1.77
C ILE A 10 -2.18 -17.36 -1.34
N PRO A 11 -2.31 -17.07 -0.03
CA PRO A 11 -2.91 -15.82 0.43
C PRO A 11 -2.16 -14.62 -0.18
N GLY A 12 -2.87 -13.77 -0.92
CA GLY A 12 -2.27 -12.67 -1.67
C GLY A 12 -1.38 -13.11 -2.85
N GLY A 13 -1.47 -14.36 -3.30
CA GLY A 13 -0.60 -14.95 -4.32
C GLY A 13 -0.65 -14.24 -5.67
N MET A 14 -1.77 -13.61 -6.00
CA MET A 14 -1.91 -12.75 -7.20
C MET A 14 -0.99 -11.53 -7.17
N MET A 15 -0.48 -11.13 -6.00
CA MET A 15 0.44 -10.02 -5.83
C MET A 15 1.85 -10.50 -5.45
N VAL A 16 1.97 -11.41 -4.48
CA VAL A 16 3.26 -11.88 -3.96
C VAL A 16 4.06 -12.62 -5.05
N VAL A 17 3.42 -13.50 -5.81
CA VAL A 17 4.12 -14.34 -6.80
C VAL A 17 4.69 -13.49 -7.94
N PRO A 18 3.92 -12.60 -8.61
CA PRO A 18 4.47 -11.75 -9.68
C PRO A 18 5.55 -10.79 -9.18
N LEU A 19 5.37 -10.23 -7.97
CA LEU A 19 6.34 -9.31 -7.37
C LEU A 19 7.68 -9.99 -7.12
N LEU A 20 7.68 -11.16 -6.46
CA LEU A 20 8.93 -11.88 -6.18
C LEU A 20 9.59 -12.38 -7.47
N LEU A 21 8.80 -12.84 -8.44
CA LEU A 21 9.32 -13.27 -9.74
C LEU A 21 10.00 -12.10 -10.47
N ALA A 22 9.39 -10.93 -10.48
CA ALA A 22 9.99 -9.73 -11.05
C ALA A 22 11.24 -9.27 -10.28
N ALA A 23 11.24 -9.34 -8.95
CA ALA A 23 12.42 -9.01 -8.12
C ALA A 23 13.60 -9.95 -8.42
N ILE A 24 13.34 -11.25 -8.61
CA ILE A 24 14.34 -12.22 -9.06
C ILE A 24 14.89 -11.82 -10.44
N ILE A 25 14.00 -11.51 -11.40
CA ILE A 25 14.42 -11.08 -12.74
C ILE A 25 15.26 -9.80 -12.67
N ASN A 26 14.84 -8.79 -11.92
CA ASN A 26 15.57 -7.53 -11.80
C ASN A 26 16.93 -7.71 -11.11
N THR A 27 17.02 -8.59 -10.12
CA THR A 27 18.29 -8.87 -9.42
C THR A 27 19.30 -9.60 -10.32
N PHE A 28 18.88 -10.64 -11.05
CA PHE A 28 19.81 -11.47 -11.83
C PHE A 28 19.95 -11.04 -13.30
N ALA A 29 18.97 -10.32 -13.85
CA ALA A 29 18.93 -9.87 -15.23
C ALA A 29 18.23 -8.49 -15.36
N PRO A 30 18.76 -7.43 -14.73
CA PRO A 30 18.11 -6.11 -14.64
C PRO A 30 17.76 -5.48 -15.99
N GLY A 31 18.55 -5.77 -17.04
CA GLY A 31 18.32 -5.25 -18.39
C GLY A 31 17.32 -6.04 -19.23
N SER A 32 16.87 -7.22 -18.78
CA SER A 32 16.09 -8.15 -19.61
C SER A 32 14.74 -7.59 -20.10
N LEU A 33 14.09 -6.76 -19.28
CA LEU A 33 12.80 -6.14 -19.60
C LEU A 33 12.91 -4.62 -19.82
N ARG A 34 14.09 -4.03 -19.60
CA ARG A 34 14.40 -2.60 -19.82
C ARG A 34 14.84 -2.34 -21.25
N ILE A 35 14.03 -2.80 -22.19
CA ILE A 35 14.29 -2.73 -23.64
C ILE A 35 13.58 -1.53 -24.31
N GLY A 36 12.95 -0.66 -23.51
CA GLY A 36 12.12 0.45 -23.96
C GLY A 36 10.73 0.03 -24.45
N ASN A 37 9.91 1.04 -24.78
CA ASN A 37 8.57 0.90 -25.37
C ASN A 37 7.62 0.07 -24.48
N PHE A 38 6.57 -0.51 -25.06
CA PHE A 38 5.48 -1.20 -24.36
C PHE A 38 5.92 -2.21 -23.30
N THR A 39 7.02 -2.95 -23.54
CA THR A 39 7.53 -3.93 -22.56
C THR A 39 8.00 -3.26 -21.29
N GLN A 40 8.84 -2.22 -21.42
CA GLN A 40 9.34 -1.49 -20.27
C GLN A 40 8.23 -0.68 -19.61
N ASP A 41 7.40 -0.01 -20.40
CA ASP A 41 6.29 0.80 -19.91
C ASP A 41 5.29 -0.03 -19.09
N LEU A 42 5.02 -1.27 -19.49
CA LEU A 42 4.08 -2.15 -18.78
C LEU A 42 4.71 -2.86 -17.59
N PHE A 43 5.88 -3.48 -17.78
CA PHE A 43 6.45 -4.42 -16.80
C PHE A 43 7.48 -3.80 -15.88
N VAL A 44 7.94 -2.57 -16.13
CA VAL A 44 8.99 -1.92 -15.33
C VAL A 44 8.48 -0.58 -14.80
N ASP A 45 8.08 0.33 -15.68
CA ASP A 45 7.75 1.71 -15.32
C ASP A 45 6.25 1.90 -15.00
N GLY A 46 5.43 0.87 -15.28
CA GLY A 46 3.97 0.94 -15.24
C GLY A 46 3.34 0.89 -13.84
N ALA A 47 4.12 0.65 -12.78
CA ALA A 47 3.58 0.43 -11.44
C ALA A 47 2.63 1.56 -10.99
N GLY A 48 3.07 2.82 -11.08
CA GLY A 48 2.26 3.98 -10.67
C GLY A 48 0.99 4.13 -11.51
N THR A 49 1.08 4.00 -12.83
CA THR A 49 -0.05 4.10 -13.75
C THR A 49 -1.09 3.01 -13.51
N LEU A 50 -0.63 1.76 -13.34
CA LEU A 50 -1.51 0.62 -13.08
C LEU A 50 -2.15 0.68 -11.69
N ILE A 51 -1.44 1.19 -10.67
CA ILE A 51 -2.01 1.46 -9.34
C ILE A 51 -3.06 2.57 -9.43
N ALA A 52 -2.80 3.66 -10.16
CA ALA A 52 -3.75 4.74 -10.34
C ALA A 52 -5.04 4.26 -11.05
N LEU A 53 -4.90 3.45 -12.10
CA LEU A 53 -6.04 2.81 -12.77
C LEU A 53 -6.77 1.85 -11.83
N PHE A 54 -6.04 1.09 -11.03
CA PHE A 54 -6.62 0.23 -10.01
C PHE A 54 -7.44 1.02 -8.99
N LEU A 55 -6.92 2.16 -8.50
CA LEU A 55 -7.61 3.03 -7.56
C LEU A 55 -8.89 3.63 -8.16
N LEU A 56 -8.89 3.95 -9.46
CA LEU A 56 -10.10 4.34 -10.17
C LEU A 56 -11.13 3.21 -10.22
N CYS A 57 -10.71 1.99 -10.59
CA CYS A 57 -11.59 0.82 -10.60
C CYS A 57 -12.17 0.52 -9.21
N ALA A 58 -11.34 0.61 -8.16
CA ALA A 58 -11.76 0.45 -6.78
C ALA A 58 -12.72 1.57 -6.35
N GLY A 59 -12.44 2.82 -6.74
CA GLY A 59 -13.28 3.99 -6.50
C GLY A 59 -14.69 3.83 -7.07
N ALA A 60 -14.81 3.26 -8.27
CA ALA A 60 -16.12 2.99 -8.90
C ALA A 60 -16.99 2.02 -8.10
N GLN A 61 -16.40 1.19 -7.25
CA GLN A 61 -17.14 0.27 -6.41
C GLN A 61 -17.68 0.91 -5.13
N ILE A 62 -17.24 2.12 -4.79
CA ILE A 62 -17.64 2.86 -3.59
C ILE A 62 -19.05 3.43 -3.80
N ASP A 63 -19.97 3.02 -2.93
CA ASP A 63 -21.32 3.56 -2.88
C ASP A 63 -21.36 4.78 -1.96
N LEU A 64 -21.99 5.88 -2.38
CA LEU A 64 -22.11 7.08 -1.55
C LEU A 64 -22.82 6.79 -0.20
N ARG A 65 -23.65 5.74 -0.15
CA ARG A 65 -24.34 5.30 1.07
C ARG A 65 -23.41 4.61 2.08
N SER A 66 -22.38 3.92 1.62
CA SER A 66 -21.39 3.21 2.47
C SER A 66 -20.09 3.98 2.64
N PHE A 67 -19.97 5.16 2.03
CA PHE A 67 -18.81 6.03 2.11
C PHE A 67 -18.45 6.37 3.57
N GLY A 68 -19.43 6.69 4.43
CA GLY A 68 -19.17 7.03 5.82
C GLY A 68 -18.54 5.90 6.65
N VAL A 69 -19.01 4.66 6.46
CA VAL A 69 -18.46 3.48 7.16
C VAL A 69 -17.06 3.14 6.65
N SER A 70 -16.86 3.21 5.32
CA SER A 70 -15.54 3.01 4.70
C SER A 70 -14.55 4.09 5.14
N LEU A 71 -15.03 5.34 5.29
CA LEU A 71 -14.25 6.47 5.78
C LEU A 71 -13.84 6.26 7.24
N ALA A 72 -14.77 5.81 8.08
CA ALA A 72 -14.49 5.54 9.49
C ALA A 72 -13.50 4.39 9.67
N LYS A 73 -13.70 3.26 8.97
CA LYS A 73 -12.79 2.09 9.03
C LYS A 73 -11.40 2.44 8.50
N GLY A 74 -11.31 2.99 7.29
CA GLY A 74 -10.05 3.36 6.67
C GLY A 74 -9.33 4.46 7.44
N GLY A 75 -10.05 5.48 7.91
CA GLY A 75 -9.49 6.61 8.66
C GLY A 75 -8.98 6.22 10.03
N THR A 76 -9.71 5.34 10.74
CA THR A 76 -9.26 4.80 12.03
C THR A 76 -7.98 3.98 11.86
N LEU A 77 -7.95 3.09 10.87
CA LEU A 77 -6.77 2.26 10.59
C LEU A 77 -5.56 3.11 10.19
N LEU A 78 -5.79 4.10 9.33
CA LEU A 78 -4.79 5.07 8.88
C LEU A 78 -4.21 5.88 10.05
N PHE A 79 -5.09 6.40 10.91
CA PHE A 79 -4.69 7.23 12.04
C PHE A 79 -3.88 6.45 13.07
N ILE A 80 -4.35 5.28 13.49
CA ILE A 80 -3.66 4.43 14.47
C ILE A 80 -2.28 4.04 13.93
N LYS A 81 -2.21 3.62 12.67
CA LYS A 81 -0.94 3.23 12.03
C LYS A 81 0.04 4.40 11.97
N TRP A 82 -0.42 5.55 11.48
CA TRP A 82 0.40 6.75 11.41
C TRP A 82 0.91 7.15 12.78
N LEU A 83 0.06 7.12 13.81
CA LEU A 83 0.41 7.49 15.18
C LEU A 83 1.45 6.55 15.77
N VAL A 84 1.31 5.24 15.56
CA VAL A 84 2.30 4.24 16.02
C VAL A 84 3.63 4.41 15.28
N GLY A 85 3.61 4.56 13.95
CA GLY A 85 4.82 4.73 13.15
C GLY A 85 5.57 6.01 13.49
N ALA A 86 4.84 7.11 13.66
CA ALA A 86 5.37 8.38 14.11
C ALA A 86 5.96 8.30 15.53
N ALA A 87 5.28 7.65 16.48
CA ALA A 87 5.78 7.49 17.84
C ALA A 87 7.09 6.68 17.88
N VAL A 88 7.17 5.58 17.14
CA VAL A 88 8.40 4.77 17.02
C VAL A 88 9.52 5.55 16.37
N GLY A 89 9.22 6.33 15.34
CA GLY A 89 10.18 7.20 14.68
C GLY A 89 10.69 8.35 15.55
N LEU A 90 9.83 8.92 16.39
CA LEU A 90 10.23 9.93 17.36
C LEU A 90 11.11 9.32 18.44
N LEU A 91 10.79 8.11 18.92
CA LEU A 91 11.68 7.38 19.82
C LEU A 91 13.04 7.13 19.17
N ALA A 92 13.06 6.71 17.90
CA ALA A 92 14.29 6.55 17.14
C ALA A 92 15.10 7.85 17.07
N TYR A 93 14.44 8.99 16.86
CA TYR A 93 15.09 10.29 16.88
C TYR A 93 15.68 10.65 18.26
N THR A 94 14.95 10.38 19.34
CA THR A 94 15.42 10.68 20.72
C THR A 94 16.58 9.80 21.18
N PHE A 95 16.64 8.55 20.71
CA PHE A 95 17.68 7.59 21.07
C PHE A 95 18.77 7.44 20.00
N ALA A 96 18.77 8.32 18.99
CA ALA A 96 19.82 8.35 17.99
C ALA A 96 21.16 8.68 18.65
N GLY A 97 22.21 7.96 18.24
CA GLY A 97 23.57 8.23 18.66
C GLY A 97 24.05 9.61 18.19
N SER A 98 25.26 9.99 18.60
CA SER A 98 25.90 11.25 18.16
C SER A 98 26.13 11.32 16.65
N ASP A 99 26.10 10.17 15.97
CA ASP A 99 26.13 10.01 14.51
C ASP A 99 24.75 10.21 13.83
N GLY A 100 23.70 10.47 14.61
CA GLY A 100 22.33 10.66 14.13
C GLY A 100 21.62 9.36 13.77
N LEU A 101 22.19 8.20 14.12
CA LEU A 101 21.65 6.89 13.78
C LEU A 101 21.00 6.22 15.00
N TRP A 102 19.86 5.57 14.79
CA TRP A 102 19.22 4.69 15.77
C TRP A 102 19.30 3.26 15.28
N LEU A 103 20.04 2.41 16.00
CA LEU A 103 20.31 1.01 15.60
C LEU A 103 20.90 0.89 14.17
N GLY A 104 21.72 1.87 13.76
CA GLY A 104 22.33 1.90 12.42
C GLY A 104 21.41 2.43 11.31
N LEU A 105 20.22 2.93 11.64
CA LEU A 105 19.26 3.50 10.71
C LEU A 105 19.02 4.97 11.00
N VAL A 106 18.86 5.76 9.94
CA VAL A 106 18.36 7.13 10.11
C VAL A 106 16.91 7.09 10.60
N PRO A 107 16.53 7.86 11.64
CA PRO A 107 15.16 7.87 12.19
C PRO A 107 14.07 8.10 11.12
N MET A 108 14.40 8.86 10.08
CA MET A 108 13.55 9.09 8.91
C MET A 108 13.20 7.80 8.16
N ALA A 109 14.16 6.89 7.99
CA ALA A 109 13.94 5.60 7.34
C ALA A 109 13.04 4.70 8.19
N VAL A 110 13.14 4.81 9.53
CA VAL A 110 12.26 4.11 10.47
C VAL A 110 10.83 4.63 10.35
N ILE A 111 10.64 5.96 10.32
CA ILE A 111 9.32 6.56 10.09
C ILE A 111 8.77 6.08 8.76
N ALA A 112 9.51 6.26 7.67
CA ALA A 112 9.06 5.89 6.33
C ALA A 112 8.70 4.40 6.20
N ALA A 113 9.50 3.50 6.80
CA ALA A 113 9.19 2.08 6.80
C ALA A 113 7.91 1.77 7.59
N MET A 114 7.80 2.31 8.81
CA MET A 114 6.70 2.03 9.73
C MET A 114 5.37 2.68 9.30
N THR A 115 5.43 3.81 8.62
CA THR A 115 4.24 4.50 8.10
C THR A 115 3.82 3.97 6.74
N ASN A 116 4.68 3.33 5.93
CA ASN A 116 4.28 2.85 4.61
C ASN A 116 3.23 1.72 4.68
N SER A 117 2.22 1.72 3.81
CA SER A 117 1.37 0.53 3.61
C SER A 117 1.70 -0.18 2.31
N ASN A 118 1.73 -1.51 2.36
CA ASN A 118 1.71 -2.29 1.14
C ASN A 118 0.28 -2.43 0.64
N GLY A 119 -0.17 -1.41 -0.08
CA GLY A 119 -1.52 -1.36 -0.60
C GLY A 119 -1.88 -2.47 -1.59
N GLY A 120 -0.90 -2.92 -2.38
CA GLY A 120 -1.07 -4.09 -3.24
C GLY A 120 -1.31 -5.39 -2.45
N LEU A 121 -0.64 -5.57 -1.30
CA LEU A 121 -0.80 -6.76 -0.46
C LEU A 121 -2.12 -6.71 0.31
N TYR A 122 -2.47 -5.54 0.84
CA TYR A 122 -3.78 -5.30 1.44
C TYR A 122 -4.89 -5.66 0.46
N MET A 123 -4.82 -5.16 -0.76
CA MET A 123 -5.81 -5.45 -1.80
C MET A 123 -5.80 -6.88 -2.29
N ALA A 124 -4.67 -7.58 -2.27
CA ALA A 124 -4.63 -8.99 -2.61
C ALA A 124 -5.31 -9.85 -1.53
N ILE A 125 -5.11 -9.53 -0.26
CA ILE A 125 -5.74 -10.23 0.87
C ILE A 125 -7.23 -9.88 0.95
N VAL A 126 -7.58 -8.59 0.92
CA VAL A 126 -8.97 -8.11 0.94
C VAL A 126 -9.71 -8.48 -0.35
N GLY A 127 -9.00 -8.59 -1.47
CA GLY A 127 -9.48 -9.14 -2.73
C GLY A 127 -10.01 -10.56 -2.59
N GLN A 128 -9.27 -11.40 -1.85
CA GLN A 128 -9.56 -12.83 -1.63
C GLN A 128 -10.49 -13.11 -0.43
N TYR A 129 -10.35 -12.35 0.66
CA TYR A 129 -10.95 -12.65 1.96
C TYR A 129 -11.85 -11.52 2.51
N GLY A 130 -11.78 -10.32 1.96
CA GLY A 130 -12.51 -9.15 2.43
C GLY A 130 -13.81 -8.88 1.67
N ASN A 131 -14.60 -7.94 2.17
CA ASN A 131 -15.86 -7.51 1.57
C ASN A 131 -15.69 -6.21 0.75
N LYS A 132 -16.78 -5.71 0.14
CA LYS A 132 -16.75 -4.49 -0.69
C LYS A 132 -16.33 -3.24 0.10
N GLU A 133 -16.65 -3.18 1.39
CA GLU A 133 -16.28 -2.06 2.26
C GLU A 133 -14.78 -2.08 2.61
N ASP A 134 -14.21 -3.27 2.82
CA ASP A 134 -12.78 -3.43 3.05
C ASP A 134 -11.99 -3.05 1.79
N LYS A 135 -12.47 -3.43 0.61
CA LYS A 135 -11.89 -2.99 -0.68
C LYS A 135 -11.96 -1.47 -0.84
N ALA A 136 -13.07 -0.86 -0.39
CA ALA A 136 -13.25 0.59 -0.40
C ALA A 136 -12.39 1.31 0.65
N ALA A 137 -12.14 0.71 1.82
CA ALA A 137 -11.30 1.27 2.88
C ALA A 137 -9.85 1.47 2.43
N TYR A 138 -9.38 0.70 1.44
CA TYR A 138 -8.07 0.91 0.83
C TYR A 138 -7.91 2.30 0.20
N SER A 139 -8.99 2.90 -0.32
CA SER A 139 -8.95 4.25 -0.89
C SER A 139 -8.42 5.30 0.10
N LEU A 140 -8.70 5.12 1.40
CA LEU A 140 -8.13 5.93 2.47
C LEU A 140 -6.72 5.50 2.87
N LEU A 141 -6.46 4.19 2.92
CA LEU A 141 -5.12 3.70 3.24
C LEU A 141 -4.09 4.10 2.19
N ALA A 142 -4.49 4.19 0.93
CA ALA A 142 -3.67 4.66 -0.18
C ALA A 142 -3.19 6.11 0.00
N LEU A 143 -3.86 6.93 0.83
CA LEU A 143 -3.38 8.28 1.19
C LEU A 143 -2.04 8.22 1.96
N ASN A 144 -1.76 7.10 2.61
CA ASN A 144 -0.50 6.82 3.29
C ASN A 144 0.61 6.38 2.33
N ASP A 145 0.23 5.82 1.19
CA ASP A 145 1.17 5.28 0.20
C ASP A 145 1.82 6.41 -0.61
N GLY A 146 1.21 7.61 -0.57
CA GLY A 146 1.84 8.86 -0.97
C GLY A 146 2.66 9.51 0.14
N PRO A 147 3.54 10.48 -0.17
CA PRO A 147 4.40 11.12 0.82
C PRO A 147 3.63 11.89 1.90
N PHE A 148 2.35 12.23 1.67
CA PHE A 148 1.57 13.17 2.48
C PHE A 148 1.63 12.93 3.99
N LEU A 149 1.23 11.75 4.47
CA LEU A 149 1.17 11.48 5.92
C LEU A 149 2.56 11.42 6.55
N THR A 150 3.54 10.89 5.84
CA THR A 150 4.95 10.93 6.25
C THR A 150 5.41 12.38 6.40
N MET A 151 5.08 13.26 5.45
CA MET A 151 5.43 14.68 5.54
C MET A 151 4.72 15.42 6.69
N VAL A 152 3.46 15.08 6.97
CA VAL A 152 2.71 15.63 8.12
C VAL A 152 3.37 15.22 9.44
N ALA A 153 3.79 13.97 9.61
CA ALA A 153 4.53 13.54 10.78
C ALA A 153 5.81 14.37 10.96
N LEU A 154 6.63 14.44 9.92
CA LEU A 154 7.91 15.15 9.97
C LEU A 154 7.76 16.65 10.26
N SER A 155 6.69 17.26 9.75
CA SER A 155 6.35 18.66 10.00
C SER A 155 5.92 18.89 11.45
N ILE A 156 5.06 18.03 12.00
CA ILE A 156 4.56 18.14 13.38
C ILE A 156 5.67 17.88 14.41
N PHE A 157 6.55 16.92 14.15
CA PHE A 157 7.59 16.49 15.09
C PHE A 157 8.89 17.32 15.04
N GLY A 158 8.87 18.48 14.36
CA GLY A 158 9.91 19.49 14.57
C GLY A 158 11.23 19.24 13.85
N ALA A 159 11.26 18.45 12.77
CA ALA A 159 12.40 18.42 11.83
C ALA A 159 12.54 19.73 11.02
N MET A 160 12.03 20.85 11.54
CA MET A 160 11.82 22.16 10.90
C MET A 160 13.08 22.85 10.38
N GLY A 161 14.27 22.26 10.53
CA GLY A 161 15.49 22.73 9.88
C GLY A 161 15.63 22.33 8.39
N PHE A 162 14.82 21.39 7.89
CA PHE A 162 14.93 20.85 6.52
C PHE A 162 13.65 20.99 5.68
N VAL A 163 12.63 21.69 6.17
CA VAL A 163 11.22 21.50 5.76
C VAL A 163 10.61 22.78 5.18
N GLU A 164 11.27 23.42 4.21
CA GLU A 164 10.58 24.36 3.33
C GLU A 164 10.08 23.60 2.09
N GLY A 165 8.77 23.67 1.80
CA GLY A 165 8.19 23.21 0.52
C GLY A 165 7.61 21.79 0.45
N PHE A 166 7.50 21.10 1.59
CA PHE A 166 7.29 19.65 1.62
C PHE A 166 5.85 19.19 1.91
N PHE A 167 4.96 20.09 2.33
CA PHE A 167 3.51 19.84 2.35
C PHE A 167 2.93 20.06 0.94
N SER A 168 2.87 19.00 0.15
CA SER A 168 2.26 19.05 -1.18
C SER A 168 0.79 18.64 -1.10
N LEU A 169 -0.09 19.62 -0.95
CA LEU A 169 -1.54 19.42 -1.13
C LEU A 169 -1.81 18.80 -2.53
N THR A 170 -0.99 19.14 -3.51
CA THR A 170 -1.03 18.55 -4.86
C THR A 170 -0.79 17.04 -4.84
N ALA A 171 0.17 16.55 -4.06
CA ALA A 171 0.41 15.10 -3.91
C ALA A 171 -0.79 14.39 -3.27
N PHE A 172 -1.40 15.00 -2.25
CA PHE A 172 -2.61 14.47 -1.63
C PHE A 172 -3.79 14.39 -2.63
N VAL A 173 -4.04 15.47 -3.36
CA VAL A 173 -5.09 15.52 -4.38
C VAL A 173 -4.82 14.52 -5.49
N SER A 174 -3.55 14.30 -5.88
CA SER A 174 -3.18 13.37 -6.97
C SER A 174 -3.55 11.92 -6.67
N VAL A 175 -3.54 11.51 -5.39
CA VAL A 175 -3.97 10.16 -4.97
C VAL A 175 -5.49 10.06 -4.90
N LEU A 176 -6.17 11.12 -4.44
CA LEU A 176 -7.63 11.16 -4.34
C LEU A 176 -8.33 11.23 -5.69
N LEU A 177 -7.76 11.94 -6.66
CA LEU A 177 -8.44 12.25 -7.91
C LEU A 177 -8.90 10.99 -8.67
N PRO A 178 -8.07 9.95 -8.89
CA PRO A 178 -8.52 8.72 -9.56
C PRO A 178 -9.66 8.03 -8.82
N ILE A 179 -9.63 8.01 -7.49
CA ILE A 179 -10.66 7.41 -6.64
C ILE A 179 -11.99 8.16 -6.81
N LEU A 180 -11.95 9.49 -6.75
CA LEU A 180 -13.14 10.34 -6.91
C LEU A 180 -13.73 10.21 -8.31
N VAL A 181 -12.89 10.19 -9.35
CA VAL A 181 -13.34 9.95 -10.73
C VAL A 181 -14.04 8.59 -10.83
N GLY A 182 -13.43 7.54 -10.28
CA GLY A 182 -14.04 6.22 -10.20
C GLY A 182 -15.40 6.26 -9.51
N MET A 183 -15.46 6.83 -8.32
CA MET A 183 -16.69 6.94 -7.52
C MET A 183 -17.81 7.66 -8.28
N VAL A 184 -17.50 8.79 -8.94
CA VAL A 184 -18.48 9.51 -9.77
C VAL A 184 -18.98 8.60 -10.90
N LEU A 185 -18.10 7.95 -11.64
CA LEU A 185 -18.48 7.05 -12.73
C LEU A 185 -19.38 5.90 -12.26
N GLY A 186 -19.01 5.23 -11.17
CA GLY A 186 -19.76 4.08 -10.66
C GLY A 186 -21.10 4.43 -9.99
N ASN A 187 -21.29 5.67 -9.53
CA ASN A 187 -22.57 6.12 -8.99
C ASN A 187 -23.47 6.74 -10.07
N LEU A 188 -22.91 7.25 -11.17
CA LEU A 188 -23.68 7.77 -12.31
C LEU A 188 -24.21 6.64 -13.22
N ASP A 189 -23.48 5.52 -13.33
CA ASP A 189 -23.82 4.42 -14.22
C ASP A 189 -23.48 3.06 -13.58
N SER A 190 -24.51 2.24 -13.36
CA SER A 190 -24.39 0.91 -12.78
C SER A 190 -23.66 -0.09 -13.67
N ASP A 191 -23.74 0.06 -15.00
CA ASP A 191 -23.06 -0.80 -15.96
C ASP A 191 -21.56 -0.48 -15.96
N MET A 192 -21.20 0.81 -15.87
CA MET A 192 -19.82 1.24 -15.67
C MET A 192 -19.24 0.75 -14.35
N ARG A 193 -20.04 0.75 -13.26
CA ARG A 193 -19.65 0.15 -11.98
C ARG A 193 -19.31 -1.33 -12.14
N GLU A 194 -20.18 -2.11 -12.79
CA GLU A 194 -19.93 -3.54 -13.02
C GLU A 194 -18.70 -3.78 -13.90
N PHE A 195 -18.54 -2.98 -14.97
CA PHE A 195 -17.39 -3.06 -15.86
C PHE A 195 -16.06 -2.77 -15.15
N LEU A 196 -15.97 -1.64 -14.44
CA LEU A 196 -14.76 -1.25 -13.69
C LEU A 196 -14.48 -2.19 -12.52
N GLY A 197 -15.53 -2.72 -11.89
CA GLY A 197 -15.44 -3.73 -10.84
C GLY A 197 -14.78 -5.04 -11.27
N LYS A 198 -14.87 -5.42 -12.56
CA LYS A 198 -14.17 -6.60 -13.12
C LYS A 198 -12.67 -6.36 -13.33
N GLY A 199 -12.26 -5.09 -13.44
CA GLY A 199 -10.88 -4.71 -13.76
C GLY A 199 -9.92 -4.69 -12.56
N SER A 200 -10.41 -4.46 -11.34
CA SER A 200 -9.55 -4.27 -10.15
C SER A 200 -8.63 -5.46 -9.91
N ASP A 201 -9.18 -6.67 -9.92
CA ASP A 201 -8.43 -7.88 -9.57
C ASP A 201 -7.46 -8.29 -10.69
N MET A 202 -7.76 -7.90 -11.93
CA MET A 202 -6.90 -8.15 -13.10
C MET A 202 -5.60 -7.33 -13.02
N LEU A 203 -5.65 -6.11 -12.49
CA LEU A 203 -4.51 -5.19 -12.46
C LEU A 203 -3.45 -5.59 -11.42
N ILE A 204 -3.86 -6.28 -10.35
CA ILE A 204 -3.01 -6.72 -9.23
C ILE A 204 -1.70 -7.38 -9.69
N PRO A 205 -1.72 -8.46 -10.48
CA PRO A 205 -0.48 -9.13 -10.89
C PRO A 205 0.44 -8.25 -11.74
N PHE A 206 -0.09 -7.31 -12.52
CA PHE A 206 0.73 -6.47 -13.41
C PHE A 206 1.43 -5.35 -12.66
N PHE A 207 0.72 -4.61 -11.80
CA PHE A 207 1.41 -3.58 -11.01
C PHE A 207 2.33 -4.22 -9.98
N ALA A 208 2.00 -5.40 -9.44
CA ALA A 208 2.87 -6.13 -8.53
C ALA A 208 4.17 -6.56 -9.21
N PHE A 209 4.09 -7.03 -10.46
CA PHE A 209 5.26 -7.32 -11.28
C PHE A 209 6.10 -6.06 -11.51
N ALA A 210 5.48 -4.96 -11.94
CA ALA A 210 6.19 -3.69 -12.17
C ALA A 210 6.87 -3.15 -10.90
N LEU A 211 6.21 -3.26 -9.73
CA LEU A 211 6.82 -2.97 -8.43
C LEU A 211 8.02 -3.87 -8.14
N GLY A 212 7.91 -5.17 -8.43
CA GLY A 212 9.00 -6.13 -8.25
C GLY A 212 10.22 -5.82 -9.12
N MET A 213 10.01 -5.25 -10.33
CA MET A 213 11.12 -4.78 -11.17
C MET A 213 11.87 -3.57 -10.60
N GLY A 214 11.38 -2.96 -9.52
CA GLY A 214 12.08 -1.96 -8.73
C GLY A 214 12.88 -2.52 -7.55
N ILE A 215 12.77 -3.83 -7.26
CA ILE A 215 13.41 -4.47 -6.11
C ILE A 215 14.71 -5.17 -6.55
N ASP A 216 15.78 -4.95 -5.78
CA ASP A 216 17.07 -5.59 -5.94
C ASP A 216 17.49 -6.25 -4.62
N PHE A 217 17.67 -7.58 -4.63
CA PHE A 217 18.07 -8.30 -3.42
C PHE A 217 19.50 -7.97 -2.96
N GLY A 218 20.36 -7.45 -3.84
CA GLY A 218 21.66 -6.91 -3.46
C GLY A 218 21.53 -5.76 -2.45
N LYS A 219 20.48 -4.94 -2.58
CA LYS A 219 20.18 -3.85 -1.63
C LYS A 219 19.75 -4.34 -0.25
N ILE A 220 19.19 -5.54 -0.15
CA ILE A 220 18.87 -6.16 1.15
C ILE A 220 20.17 -6.53 1.88
N VAL A 221 21.16 -7.04 1.15
CA VAL A 221 22.48 -7.36 1.71
C VAL A 221 23.22 -6.09 2.12
N GLU A 222 23.19 -5.04 1.29
CA GLU A 222 23.76 -3.72 1.63
C GLU A 222 23.10 -3.08 2.86
N GLY A 223 21.78 -3.24 3.02
CA GLY A 223 21.02 -2.71 4.17
C GLY A 223 21.37 -3.36 5.52
N GLY A 224 22.11 -4.47 5.50
CA GLY A 224 22.64 -5.12 6.69
C GLY A 224 21.57 -5.67 7.66
N LEU A 225 22.03 -6.13 8.83
CA LEU A 225 21.17 -6.71 9.87
C LEU A 225 20.07 -5.74 10.36
N ALA A 226 20.37 -4.45 10.44
CA ALA A 226 19.40 -3.44 10.87
C ALA A 226 18.24 -3.29 9.89
N GLY A 227 18.52 -3.25 8.57
CA GLY A 227 17.48 -3.21 7.54
C GLY A 227 16.62 -4.47 7.50
N ILE A 228 17.25 -5.65 7.66
CA ILE A 228 16.53 -6.94 7.70
C ILE A 228 15.62 -7.02 8.94
N LEU A 229 16.12 -6.62 10.11
CA LEU A 229 15.33 -6.63 11.34
C LEU A 229 14.18 -5.62 11.28
N LEU A 230 14.40 -4.42 10.73
CA LEU A 230 13.34 -3.44 10.53
C LEU A 230 12.27 -3.97 9.57
N GLY A 231 12.67 -4.49 8.41
CA GLY A 231 11.75 -5.05 7.42
C GLY A 231 10.98 -6.26 7.96
N GLY A 232 11.64 -7.13 8.73
CA GLY A 232 10.98 -8.27 9.40
C GLY A 232 10.00 -7.84 10.49
N ALA A 233 10.39 -6.89 11.34
CA ALA A 233 9.53 -6.36 12.39
C ALA A 233 8.29 -5.65 11.81
N ASP A 234 8.48 -4.88 10.74
CA ASP A 234 7.40 -4.23 10.02
C ASP A 234 6.46 -5.26 9.35
N GLY A 235 7.03 -6.25 8.65
CA GLY A 235 6.27 -7.32 8.01
C GLY A 235 5.43 -8.15 9.00
N ILE A 236 5.98 -8.46 10.18
CA ILE A 236 5.25 -9.20 11.23
C ILE A 236 4.12 -8.34 11.81
N ARG A 237 4.35 -7.05 12.10
CA ARG A 237 3.29 -6.16 12.59
C ARG A 237 2.19 -5.96 11.55
N HIS A 238 2.54 -5.79 10.29
CA HIS A 238 1.57 -5.62 9.21
C HIS A 238 0.78 -6.90 8.93
N GLY A 239 1.45 -8.05 8.91
CA GLY A 239 0.82 -9.35 8.72
C GLY A 239 -0.13 -9.73 9.86
N ASN A 240 0.30 -9.60 11.12
CA ASN A 240 -0.56 -9.91 12.27
C ASN A 240 -1.59 -8.82 12.56
N GLY A 241 -1.23 -7.54 12.42
CA GLY A 241 -2.11 -6.40 12.67
C GLY A 241 -3.25 -6.31 11.67
N GLY A 242 -2.97 -6.55 10.38
CA GLY A 242 -4.02 -6.59 9.35
C GLY A 242 -5.01 -7.73 9.54
N LEU A 243 -4.52 -8.93 9.90
CA LEU A 243 -5.36 -10.11 10.11
C LEU A 243 -6.22 -9.99 11.39
N SER A 244 -5.64 -9.48 12.48
CA SER A 244 -6.33 -9.31 13.75
C SER A 244 -7.33 -8.15 13.73
N HIS A 245 -7.09 -7.05 12.99
CA HIS A 245 -8.09 -5.99 12.82
C HIS A 245 -9.28 -6.44 11.98
N LEU A 246 -9.04 -7.19 10.89
CA LEU A 246 -10.11 -7.78 10.08
C LEU A 246 -10.95 -8.81 10.86
N GLN A 247 -10.33 -9.54 11.80
CA GLN A 247 -11.04 -10.43 12.72
C GLN A 247 -11.79 -9.66 13.82
N GLY A 248 -11.24 -8.55 14.32
CA GLY A 248 -11.89 -7.69 15.31
C GLY A 248 -13.14 -6.97 14.78
N PHE A 249 -13.14 -6.55 13.52
CA PHE A 249 -14.33 -6.02 12.84
C PHE A 249 -15.35 -7.09 12.43
N ARG A 250 -15.03 -8.38 12.62
CA ARG A 250 -15.93 -9.51 12.38
C ARG A 250 -16.80 -9.85 13.59
N MET A 251 -16.60 -9.18 14.72
CA MET A 251 -17.48 -9.28 15.89
C MET A 251 -18.52 -8.15 15.83
N GLU A 252 -19.77 -8.58 15.60
CA GLU A 252 -21.06 -7.85 15.56
C GLU A 252 -21.46 -7.21 14.21
N PRO A 253 -22.66 -7.55 13.67
CA PRO A 253 -23.88 -7.86 14.43
C PRO A 253 -24.34 -9.33 14.30
N ASP A 254 -24.21 -10.11 15.38
CA ASP A 254 -25.28 -11.03 15.76
C ASP A 254 -26.26 -10.21 16.59
N CYS A 255 -27.30 -9.68 15.95
CA CYS A 255 -28.48 -9.16 16.64
C CYS A 255 -29.72 -9.63 15.87
N GLY A 256 -30.41 -10.62 16.41
CA GLY A 256 -31.80 -10.93 16.03
C GLY A 256 -32.10 -12.39 15.69
N GLY A 257 -31.76 -13.33 16.58
CA GLY A 257 -32.35 -14.67 16.57
C GLY A 257 -33.38 -14.80 17.69
N GLY A 258 -34.60 -14.32 17.43
CA GLY A 258 -35.81 -14.49 18.22
C GLY A 258 -37.01 -14.38 17.31
#